data_AF-A0A1C0U7E3-F1
#
_entry.id   AF-A0A1C0U7E3-F1
#
_cell.length_a   1.000
_cell.length_b   1.000
_cell.length_c   1.000
_cell.angle_alpha   90.00
_cell.angle_beta   90.00
_cell.angle_gamma   90.00
#
_symmetry.space_group_name_H-M   'P 1'
#
loop_
_entity.id
_entity.type
_entity.pdbx_description
1 polymer ?
#
loop_
_entity_poly.entity_id
_entity_poly.type
_entity_poly.pdbx_seq_one_letter_code
_entity_poly.pdbx_strand_id
1 'polypeptide(L)'
;MKLLSYALLLGLAYIPFSFAETSVNDVNNEIHAKEKGALSKCTDLLPKGHLYTISIVGKSDKKTANADGKFKGKFDVSDETKKPLDKKRSEEVKPFIQCVTDTVL
;
A
#
# COMPACT_ATOMS: atom_id res chain seq x y z
N MET A 1 32.46 42.24 43.23
CA MET A 1 31.55 41.08 43.08
C MET A 1 30.12 41.64 43.01
N LYS A 2 29.63 41.98 41.81
CA LYS A 2 28.59 41.26 41.01
C LYS A 2 27.32 40.99 41.85
N LEU A 3 26.42 41.97 41.97
CA LEU A 3 25.24 42.27 41.13
C LEU A 3 24.21 41.13 41.06
N LEU A 4 23.11 41.33 41.78
CA LEU A 4 21.80 40.70 41.56
C LEU A 4 21.19 41.22 40.25
N SER A 5 20.68 40.32 39.40
CA SER A 5 19.53 40.65 38.56
C SER A 5 18.77 39.42 38.11
N TYR A 6 17.47 39.65 38.08
CA TYR A 6 16.33 38.77 37.88
C TYR A 6 16.19 38.30 36.42
N ALA A 7 15.40 37.23 36.28
CA ALA A 7 14.51 36.92 35.16
C ALA A 7 15.11 36.49 33.80
N LEU A 8 15.00 35.18 33.53
CA LEU A 8 14.45 34.60 32.28
C LEU A 8 14.23 33.10 32.54
N LEU A 9 13.09 32.66 33.08
CA LEU A 9 11.88 32.25 32.36
C LEU A 9 12.12 31.50 31.03
N LEU A 10 11.60 30.26 31.03
CA LEU A 10 11.09 29.46 29.91
C LEU A 10 12.11 28.65 29.09
N GLY A 11 12.31 27.41 29.55
CA GLY A 11 12.71 26.28 28.70
C GLY A 11 12.04 25.03 29.23
N LEU A 12 10.84 24.75 28.73
CA LEU A 12 10.03 23.57 29.04
C LEU A 12 10.88 22.30 28.98
N ALA A 13 10.68 21.43 29.97
CA ALA A 13 11.25 20.10 30.04
C ALA A 13 11.03 19.34 28.73
N TYR A 14 12.11 19.14 27.97
CA TYR A 14 12.13 18.14 26.92
C TYR A 14 12.22 16.79 27.62
N ILE A 15 11.07 16.21 27.94
CA ILE A 15 10.97 14.81 28.32
C ILE A 15 11.31 14.04 27.03
N PRO A 16 12.43 13.32 26.92
CA PRO A 16 12.53 12.32 25.87
C PRO A 16 11.42 11.32 26.18
N PHE A 17 10.43 11.21 25.30
CA PHE A 17 9.52 10.09 25.31
C PHE A 17 10.38 8.83 25.13
N SER A 18 10.78 8.23 26.25
CA SER A 18 11.17 6.84 26.30
C SER A 18 9.95 6.06 25.82
N PHE A 19 9.97 5.66 24.56
CA PHE A 19 9.09 4.63 24.05
C PHE A 19 9.48 3.34 24.77
N ALA A 20 8.90 3.13 25.95
CA ALA A 20 8.90 1.83 26.58
C ALA A 20 7.96 0.92 25.80
N GLU A 21 8.46 -0.29 25.59
CA GLU A 21 8.00 -1.33 24.69
C GLU A 21 6.55 -1.75 24.90
N THR A 22 5.88 -2.06 23.78
CA THR A 22 5.14 -3.32 23.72
C THR A 22 5.63 -4.06 22.48
N SER A 23 6.61 -4.95 22.68
CA SER A 23 6.81 -6.05 21.76
C SER A 23 5.50 -6.81 21.71
N VAL A 24 4.79 -6.69 20.58
CA VAL A 24 3.67 -7.57 20.29
C VAL A 24 4.26 -8.96 20.32
N ASN A 25 3.76 -9.78 21.25
CA ASN A 25 4.12 -11.17 21.42
C ASN A 25 4.32 -11.83 20.06
N ASP A 26 5.47 -12.49 19.95
CA ASP A 26 5.82 -13.53 18.99
C ASP A 26 4.58 -14.21 18.41
N VAL A 27 4.10 -13.70 17.27
CA VAL A 27 3.27 -14.48 16.38
C VAL A 27 4.29 -15.29 15.62
N ASN A 28 4.44 -16.54 16.02
CA ASN A 28 5.26 -17.53 15.35
C ASN A 28 4.66 -17.81 13.96
N ASN A 29 4.80 -16.85 13.05
CA ASN A 29 4.58 -17.04 11.64
C ASN A 29 5.84 -17.74 11.16
N GLU A 30 5.79 -19.07 11.09
CA GLU A 30 6.60 -19.78 10.11
C GLU A 30 6.39 -19.08 8.77
N ILE A 31 7.37 -18.31 8.32
CA ILE A 31 7.38 -17.74 6.99
C ILE A 31 7.74 -18.89 6.05
N HIS A 32 6.75 -19.75 5.81
CA HIS A 32 6.67 -20.54 4.58
C HIS A 32 6.84 -19.56 3.42
N ALA A 33 7.69 -19.91 2.45
CA ALA A 33 8.13 -19.06 1.34
C ALA A 33 7.04 -18.05 0.94
N LYS A 34 7.29 -16.76 1.20
CA LYS A 34 6.32 -15.66 1.15
C LYS A 34 5.53 -15.71 -0.17
N GLU A 35 4.33 -16.29 -0.14
CA GLU A 35 3.51 -16.40 -1.34
C GLU A 35 3.23 -14.99 -1.87
N LYS A 36 3.53 -14.75 -3.16
CA LYS A 36 3.16 -13.49 -3.81
C LYS A 36 1.64 -13.33 -3.74
N GLY A 37 1.16 -12.18 -3.28
CA GLY A 37 -0.27 -11.84 -3.35
C GLY A 37 -0.78 -11.85 -4.80
N ALA A 38 -2.08 -12.07 -5.01
CA ALA A 38 -2.68 -12.24 -6.34
C ALA A 38 -2.31 -11.10 -7.32
N LEU A 39 -2.43 -9.83 -6.88
CA LEU A 39 -2.04 -8.69 -7.70
C LEU A 39 -0.55 -8.71 -8.07
N SER A 40 0.33 -9.08 -7.13
CA SER A 40 1.78 -9.18 -7.35
C SER A 40 2.15 -10.32 -8.30
N LYS A 41 1.33 -11.36 -8.43
CA LYS A 41 1.51 -12.39 -9.46
C LYS A 41 1.15 -11.84 -10.84
N CYS A 42 0.08 -11.05 -10.94
CA CYS A 42 -0.31 -10.45 -12.21
C CYS A 42 0.69 -9.43 -12.74
N THR A 43 1.40 -8.68 -11.88
CA THR A 43 2.37 -7.66 -12.34
C THR A 43 3.52 -8.22 -13.19
N ASP A 44 3.80 -9.52 -13.10
CA ASP A 44 4.80 -10.18 -13.94
C ASP A 44 4.39 -10.18 -15.44
N LEU A 45 3.11 -9.93 -15.75
CA LEU A 45 2.57 -9.79 -17.11
C LEU A 45 2.65 -8.37 -17.67
N LEU A 46 3.10 -7.39 -16.89
CA LEU A 46 3.28 -6.03 -17.38
C LEU A 46 4.51 -5.95 -18.29
N PRO A 47 4.41 -5.25 -19.43
CA PRO A 47 5.56 -5.00 -20.29
C PRO A 47 6.68 -4.27 -19.54
N LYS A 48 7.91 -4.74 -19.72
CA LYS A 48 9.11 -4.13 -19.10
C LYS A 48 9.41 -2.77 -19.74
N GLY A 49 10.15 -1.93 -19.01
CA GLY A 49 10.62 -0.62 -19.52
C GLY A 49 9.62 0.53 -19.34
N HIS A 50 8.56 0.32 -18.57
CA HIS A 50 7.53 1.31 -18.31
C HIS A 50 7.20 1.41 -16.83
N LEU A 51 6.82 2.60 -16.39
CA LEU A 51 6.20 2.82 -15.09
C LEU A 51 4.68 2.90 -15.28
N TYR A 52 3.94 2.15 -14.46
CA TYR A 52 2.49 2.05 -14.53
C TYR A 52 1.86 2.56 -13.23
N THR A 53 0.76 3.28 -13.36
CA THR A 53 -0.15 3.56 -12.25
C THR A 53 -1.35 2.63 -12.35
N ILE A 54 -1.51 1.77 -11.33
CA ILE A 54 -2.62 0.81 -11.20
C ILE A 54 -3.60 1.37 -10.17
N SER A 55 -4.84 1.61 -10.56
CA SER A 55 -5.91 2.04 -9.65
C SER A 55 -6.97 0.96 -9.54
N ILE A 56 -7.21 0.48 -8.31
CA ILE A 56 -8.28 -0.47 -8.00
C ILE A 56 -9.16 0.18 -6.95
N VAL A 57 -10.42 0.44 -7.30
CA VAL A 57 -11.41 1.01 -6.37
C VAL A 57 -12.58 0.03 -6.29
N GLY A 58 -12.63 -0.73 -5.20
CA GLY A 58 -13.64 -1.76 -4.99
C GLY A 58 -14.37 -1.62 -3.66
N LYS A 59 -15.55 -2.24 -3.59
CA LYS A 59 -16.28 -2.48 -2.36
C LYS A 59 -16.27 -3.99 -2.07
N SER A 60 -15.99 -4.34 -0.82
CA SER A 60 -16.17 -5.70 -0.32
C SER A 60 -17.38 -5.68 0.61
N ASP A 61 -18.36 -6.55 0.36
CA ASP A 61 -19.47 -6.75 1.29
C ASP A 61 -19.11 -7.84 2.29
N LYS A 62 -18.53 -7.45 3.44
CA LYS A 62 -18.21 -8.37 4.53
C LYS A 62 -19.34 -8.48 5.57
N LYS A 63 -20.58 -8.12 5.20
CA LYS A 63 -21.71 -8.16 6.15
C LYS A 63 -22.24 -9.58 6.40
N THR A 64 -21.96 -10.52 5.50
CA THR A 64 -22.37 -11.93 5.64
C THR A 64 -21.19 -12.88 5.43
N ALA A 65 -21.21 -14.03 6.07
CA ALA A 65 -20.13 -15.03 6.02
C ALA A 65 -19.97 -15.69 4.64
N ASN A 66 -20.93 -15.50 3.73
CA ASN A 66 -20.97 -16.11 2.39
C ASN A 66 -20.55 -15.16 1.26
N ALA A 67 -19.91 -14.04 1.58
CA ALA A 67 -19.31 -13.22 0.54
C ALA A 67 -18.18 -14.02 -0.11
N ASP A 68 -18.18 -14.08 -1.44
CA ASP A 68 -17.17 -14.70 -2.30
C ASP A 68 -15.76 -14.10 -2.16
N GLY A 69 -15.59 -13.13 -1.26
CA GLY A 69 -14.31 -12.51 -0.90
C GLY A 69 -13.72 -11.62 -2.01
N LYS A 70 -14.39 -11.53 -3.16
CA LYS A 70 -13.96 -10.79 -4.34
C LYS A 70 -14.33 -9.31 -4.25
N PHE A 71 -13.42 -8.46 -4.74
CA PHE A 71 -13.64 -7.02 -4.78
C PHE A 71 -14.45 -6.64 -6.02
N LYS A 72 -15.66 -6.11 -5.85
CA LYS A 72 -16.41 -5.53 -6.97
C LYS A 72 -16.05 -4.06 -7.12
N GLY A 73 -15.54 -3.66 -8.28
CA GLY A 73 -14.96 -2.33 -8.43
C GLY A 73 -14.59 -1.89 -9.83
N LYS A 74 -14.03 -0.69 -9.89
CA LYS A 74 -13.34 -0.16 -11.07
C LYS A 74 -11.87 -0.52 -10.99
N PHE A 75 -11.30 -0.83 -12.14
CA PHE A 75 -9.88 -1.09 -12.28
C PHE A 75 -9.37 -0.41 -13.55
N ASP A 76 -8.33 0.40 -13.38
CA ASP A 76 -7.74 1.21 -14.44
C ASP A 76 -6.21 1.11 -14.39
N VAL A 77 -5.60 1.12 -15.58
CA VAL A 77 -4.15 1.16 -15.77
C VAL A 77 -3.80 2.40 -16.57
N SER A 78 -2.89 3.20 -16.04
CA SER A 78 -2.43 4.45 -16.64
C SER A 78 -0.91 4.56 -16.58
N ASP A 79 -0.36 5.56 -17.26
CA ASP A 79 1.08 5.84 -17.16
C ASP A 79 1.47 6.49 -15.83
N GLU A 80 2.74 6.83 -15.68
CA GLU A 80 3.29 7.51 -14.49
C GLU A 80 2.65 8.87 -14.19
N THR A 81 2.07 9.51 -15.21
CA THR A 81 1.37 10.80 -15.10
C THR A 81 -0.14 10.65 -14.94
N LYS A 82 -0.63 9.42 -14.74
CA LYS A 82 -2.06 9.06 -14.66
C LYS A 82 -2.85 9.33 -15.94
N LYS A 83 -2.17 9.42 -17.08
CA LYS A 83 -2.81 9.55 -18.39
C LYS A 83 -3.14 8.16 -18.96
N PRO A 84 -4.15 8.07 -19.84
CA PRO A 84 -4.43 6.85 -20.56
C PRO A 84 -3.20 6.35 -21.30
N LEU A 85 -3.02 5.02 -21.33
CA LEU A 85 -1.96 4.41 -22.13
C LEU A 85 -2.21 4.70 -23.62
N ASP A 86 -1.13 4.82 -24.39
CA ASP A 86 -1.26 4.83 -25.85
C ASP A 86 -1.82 3.49 -26.35
N LYS A 87 -2.24 3.47 -27.62
CA LYS A 87 -2.91 2.31 -28.21
C LYS A 87 -2.05 1.04 -28.13
N LYS A 88 -0.74 1.16 -28.34
CA LYS A 88 0.15 0.00 -28.32
C LYS A 88 0.24 -0.58 -26.91
N ARG A 89 0.53 0.26 -25.91
CA ARG A 89 0.62 -0.19 -24.51
C ARG A 89 -0.72 -0.71 -23.99
N SER A 90 -1.84 -0.12 -24.40
CA SER A 90 -3.18 -0.59 -24.04
C SER A 90 -3.45 -2.02 -24.47
N GLU A 91 -2.96 -2.40 -25.66
CA GLU A 91 -3.06 -3.78 -26.16
C GLU A 91 -2.12 -4.72 -25.40
N GLU A 92 -0.88 -4.28 -25.13
CA GLU A 92 0.12 -5.08 -24.44
C GLU A 92 -0.22 -5.38 -22.98
N VAL A 93 -0.98 -4.51 -22.30
CA VAL A 93 -1.40 -4.74 -20.89
C VAL A 93 -2.66 -5.60 -20.75
N LYS A 94 -3.31 -6.02 -21.84
CA LYS A 94 -4.51 -6.87 -21.77
C LYS A 94 -4.34 -8.14 -20.92
N PRO A 95 -3.23 -8.90 -21.02
CA PRO A 95 -3.01 -10.07 -20.17
C PRO A 95 -2.96 -9.73 -18.67
N PHE A 96 -2.33 -8.61 -18.31
CA PHE A 96 -2.35 -8.11 -16.95
C PHE A 96 -3.77 -7.78 -16.49
N ILE A 97 -4.55 -7.10 -17.35
CA ILE A 97 -5.92 -6.71 -17.01
C ILE A 97 -6.82 -7.91 -16.77
N GLN A 98 -6.69 -8.93 -17.62
CA GLN A 98 -7.43 -10.18 -17.49
C GLN A 98 -7.07 -10.89 -16.17
N CYS A 99 -5.77 -11.01 -15.86
CA CYS A 99 -5.30 -11.62 -14.63
C CYS A 99 -5.86 -10.94 -13.37
N VAL A 100 -5.86 -9.59 -13.33
CA VAL A 100 -6.42 -8.84 -12.18
C VAL A 100 -7.92 -9.07 -12.07
N THR A 101 -8.64 -9.05 -13.19
CA THR A 101 -10.09 -9.31 -13.21
C THR A 101 -10.44 -10.69 -12.68
N ASP A 102 -9.66 -11.72 -13.03
CA ASP A 102 -9.98 -13.10 -12.65
C ASP A 102 -9.60 -13.42 -11.19
N THR A 103 -8.48 -12.85 -10.72
CA THR A 103 -7.83 -13.24 -9.47
C THR A 103 -7.99 -12.25 -8.32
N VAL A 104 -8.26 -10.97 -8.61
CA VAL A 104 -8.38 -9.91 -7.60
C VAL A 104 -9.82 -9.40 -7.50
N LEU A 105 -10.50 -9.24 -8.65
CA LEU A 105 -11.90 -8.80 -8.75
C LEU A 105 -12.87 -9.99 -8.82
#